data_AF-A0A7S3HYY0-F1
#
_entry.id   AF-A0A7S3HYY0-F1
#
_cell.length_a   1.000
_cell.length_b   1.000
_cell.length_c   1.000
_cell.angle_alpha   90.00
_cell.angle_beta   90.00
_cell.angle_gamma   90.00
#
_symmetry.space_group_name_H-M   'P 1'
#
loop_
_entity.id
_entity.type
_entity.pdbx_description
1 polymer ?
#
loop_
_entity_poly.entity_id
_entity_poly.type
_entity_poly.pdbx_seq_one_letter_code
_entity_poly.pdbx_strand_id
1 'polypeptide(L)'
;MIRDKVGKPFTIDKDTRLADIYNLELGKFAEDVEEITDQANQEAKMEKNLNTIEQFWVDIQFDFQQHKGTDVQMLKLNEENFETLEEHQTQVNAMFSSRYLATFEERCTKWQKAP
;
A
#
# COMPACT_ATOMS: atom_id res chain seq x y z
N MET A 1 -17.14 4.80 6.55
CA MET A 1 -17.31 3.67 5.59
C MET A 1 -18.81 3.43 5.40
N ILE A 2 -19.30 3.11 4.19
CA ILE A 2 -20.71 3.02 3.68
C ILE A 2 -21.86 3.22 4.71
N ARG A 3 -21.85 2.53 5.87
CA ARG A 3 -22.72 2.79 7.04
C ARG A 3 -22.92 4.27 7.40
N ASP A 4 -21.88 5.10 7.34
CA ASP A 4 -21.99 6.53 7.71
C ASP A 4 -22.76 7.36 6.68
N LYS A 5 -22.72 6.98 5.40
CA LYS A 5 -23.36 7.72 4.31
C LYS A 5 -24.78 7.27 4.02
N VAL A 6 -25.08 5.99 4.24
CA VAL A 6 -26.42 5.41 3.97
C VAL A 6 -27.46 5.89 4.98
N GLY A 7 -27.06 6.49 6.11
CA GLY A 7 -27.97 7.07 7.11
C GLY A 7 -28.93 6.06 7.76
N LYS A 8 -28.80 4.78 7.41
CA LYS A 8 -29.54 3.65 7.98
C LYS A 8 -28.54 2.67 8.58
N PRO A 9 -28.77 2.18 9.81
CA PRO A 9 -27.91 1.18 10.41
C PRO A 9 -28.09 -0.13 9.64
N PHE A 10 -27.10 -0.50 8.83
CA PHE A 10 -27.03 -1.82 8.22
C PHE A 10 -25.73 -2.51 8.66
N THR A 11 -25.84 -3.76 9.09
CA THR A 11 -24.73 -4.64 9.44
C THR A 11 -24.61 -5.69 8.36
N ILE A 12 -23.47 -5.72 7.68
CA ILE A 12 -23.14 -6.81 6.75
C ILE A 12 -22.69 -8.00 7.61
N ASP A 13 -23.58 -8.96 7.81
CA ASP A 13 -23.31 -10.24 8.47
C ASP A 13 -23.59 -11.40 7.49
N LYS A 14 -23.19 -12.63 7.82
CA LYS A 14 -23.39 -13.83 6.99
C LYS A 14 -24.85 -14.13 6.63
N ASP A 15 -25.81 -13.51 7.33
CA ASP A 15 -27.25 -13.60 7.08
C ASP A 15 -27.81 -12.49 6.15
N THR A 16 -26.98 -11.56 5.65
CA THR A 16 -27.49 -10.56 4.69
C THR A 16 -27.98 -11.22 3.40
N ARG A 17 -29.28 -11.11 3.13
CA ARG A 17 -29.89 -11.65 1.93
C ARG A 17 -29.73 -10.65 0.78
N LEU A 18 -29.61 -11.17 -0.44
CA LEU A 18 -29.58 -10.35 -1.66
C LEU A 18 -30.80 -9.41 -1.77
N ALA A 19 -31.93 -9.80 -1.17
CA ALA A 19 -33.14 -8.98 -1.08
C ALA A 19 -32.96 -7.72 -0.22
N ASP A 20 -32.15 -7.76 0.84
CA ASP A 20 -31.87 -6.60 1.69
C ASP A 20 -30.97 -5.59 0.93
N ILE A 21 -30.01 -6.10 0.16
CA ILE A 21 -29.16 -5.34 -0.76
C ILE A 21 -30.00 -4.70 -1.89
N TYR A 22 -30.99 -5.43 -2.43
CA TYR A 22 -31.90 -4.93 -3.45
C TYR A 22 -32.82 -3.80 -2.90
N ASN A 23 -33.31 -3.94 -1.66
CA ASN A 23 -34.12 -2.92 -0.97
C ASN A 23 -33.35 -1.68 -0.51
N LEU A 24 -32.01 -1.71 -0.53
CA LEU A 24 -31.15 -0.56 -0.25
C LEU A 24 -31.12 0.47 -1.39
N GLU A 25 -31.79 0.22 -2.52
CA GLU A 25 -31.80 1.09 -3.71
C GLU A 25 -30.38 1.58 -4.07
N LEU A 26 -29.41 0.66 -4.08
CA LEU A 26 -28.00 0.92 -4.44
C LEU A 26 -27.84 1.59 -5.81
N GLY A 27 -28.87 1.59 -6.67
CA GLY A 27 -28.90 2.38 -7.91
C GLY A 27 -28.86 3.90 -7.71
N LYS A 28 -29.31 4.43 -6.55
CA LYS A 28 -29.16 5.86 -6.18
C LYS A 28 -27.82 6.20 -5.55
N PHE A 29 -27.09 5.17 -5.08
CA PHE A 29 -25.77 5.27 -4.47
C PHE A 29 -24.72 4.55 -5.33
N ALA A 30 -25.03 4.26 -6.60
CA ALA A 30 -24.16 3.47 -7.47
C ALA A 30 -22.81 4.17 -7.65
N GLU A 31 -22.83 5.50 -7.75
CA GLU A 31 -21.65 6.36 -7.82
C GLU A 31 -20.83 6.33 -6.51
N ASP A 32 -21.48 6.34 -5.34
CA ASP A 32 -20.79 6.18 -4.05
C ASP A 32 -20.21 4.76 -3.87
N VAL A 33 -20.92 3.73 -4.34
CA VAL A 33 -20.44 2.33 -4.30
C VAL A 33 -19.28 2.13 -5.24
N GLU A 34 -19.33 2.73 -6.42
CA GLU A 34 -18.25 2.75 -7.40
C GLU A 34 -17.03 3.48 -6.82
N GLU A 35 -17.22 4.67 -6.23
CA GLU A 35 -16.12 5.42 -5.58
C GLU A 35 -15.48 4.63 -4.44
N ILE A 36 -16.26 3.93 -3.61
CA ILE A 36 -15.75 3.13 -2.49
C ILE A 36 -15.08 1.85 -2.99
N THR A 37 -15.60 1.23 -4.05
CA THR A 37 -14.97 0.06 -4.68
C THR A 37 -13.64 0.45 -5.32
N ASP A 38 -13.59 1.60 -5.99
CA ASP A 38 -12.35 2.15 -6.53
C ASP A 38 -11.35 2.50 -5.44
N GLN A 39 -11.80 3.11 -4.34
CA GLN A 39 -10.96 3.33 -3.16
C GLN A 39 -10.39 2.01 -2.63
N ALA A 40 -11.22 0.99 -2.43
CA ALA A 40 -10.78 -0.32 -1.94
C ALA A 40 -9.78 -1.00 -2.90
N ASN A 41 -9.99 -0.87 -4.22
CA ASN A 41 -9.05 -1.38 -5.23
C ASN A 41 -7.70 -0.66 -5.17
N GLN A 42 -7.70 0.67 -5.00
CA GLN A 42 -6.46 1.45 -4.88
C GLN A 42 -5.73 1.13 -3.57
N GLU A 43 -6.45 0.98 -2.46
CA GLU A 43 -5.90 0.56 -1.18
C GLU A 43 -5.25 -0.83 -1.27
N ALA A 44 -5.93 -1.81 -1.87
CA ALA A 44 -5.38 -3.16 -2.06
C ALA A 44 -4.12 -3.17 -2.95
N LYS A 45 -4.08 -2.33 -3.98
CA LYS A 45 -2.89 -2.17 -4.83
C LYS A 45 -1.73 -1.56 -4.04
N MET A 46 -2.01 -0.53 -3.23
CA MET A 46 -1.02 0.11 -2.38
C MET A 46 -0.44 -0.87 -1.35
N GLU A 47 -1.29 -1.67 -0.70
CA GLU A 47 -0.87 -2.69 0.26
C GLU A 47 0.03 -3.75 -0.40
N LYS A 48 -0.33 -4.23 -1.59
CA LYS A 48 0.49 -5.21 -2.32
C LYS A 48 1.87 -4.64 -2.67
N ASN A 49 1.94 -3.37 -3.09
CA ASN A 49 3.20 -2.71 -3.40
C ASN A 49 4.05 -2.55 -2.13
N LEU A 50 3.48 -2.07 -1.03
CA LEU A 50 4.17 -1.97 0.26
C LEU A 50 4.70 -3.32 0.75
N ASN A 51 3.92 -4.39 0.64
CA ASN A 51 4.37 -5.73 1.02
C ASN A 51 5.53 -6.23 0.14
N THR A 52 5.52 -5.91 -1.16
CA THR A 52 6.61 -6.27 -2.07
C THR A 52 7.90 -5.54 -1.69
N ILE A 53 7.80 -4.24 -1.40
CA ILE A 53 8.93 -3.42 -0.94
C ILE A 53 9.44 -3.97 0.40
N GLU A 54 8.55 -4.21 1.37
CA GLU A 54 8.90 -4.79 2.67
C GLU A 54 9.66 -6.12 2.52
N GLN A 55 9.19 -7.02 1.67
CA GLN A 55 9.86 -8.32 1.45
C GLN A 55 11.21 -8.17 0.76
N PHE A 56 11.32 -7.32 -0.26
CA PHE A 56 12.58 -7.09 -0.96
C PHE A 56 13.69 -6.59 -0.04
N TRP A 57 13.37 -5.63 0.84
CA TRP A 57 14.32 -5.05 1.79
C TRP A 57 14.63 -5.94 2.99
N VAL A 58 13.79 -6.94 3.29
CA VAL A 58 14.11 -7.96 4.30
C VAL A 58 15.18 -8.91 3.78
N ASP A 59 15.13 -9.29 2.51
CA ASP A 59 16.02 -10.28 1.92
C ASP A 59 17.28 -9.69 1.26
N ILE A 60 17.35 -8.36 1.10
CA ILE A 60 18.46 -7.71 0.41
C ILE A 60 19.80 -8.04 1.07
N GLN A 61 20.71 -8.64 0.31
CA GLN A 61 22.08 -8.92 0.74
C GLN A 61 22.99 -7.83 0.19
N PHE A 62 23.57 -7.04 1.08
CA PHE A 62 24.63 -6.11 0.69
C PHE A 62 25.94 -6.88 0.54
N ASP A 63 26.58 -6.72 -0.61
CA ASP A 63 27.87 -7.34 -0.88
C ASP A 63 28.98 -6.47 -0.26
N PHE A 64 29.92 -7.09 0.46
CA PHE A 64 31.01 -6.38 1.11
C PHE A 64 32.35 -6.82 0.51
N GLN A 65 33.12 -5.87 -0.02
CA GLN A 65 34.48 -6.11 -0.49
C GLN A 65 35.51 -5.43 0.40
N GLN A 66 36.56 -6.15 0.76
CA GLN A 66 37.67 -5.61 1.52
C GLN A 66 38.43 -4.57 0.69
N HIS A 67 38.64 -3.37 1.24
CA HIS A 67 39.48 -2.36 0.59
C HIS A 67 40.95 -2.82 0.60
N LYS A 68 41.61 -2.74 -0.55
CA LYS A 68 42.93 -3.33 -0.82
C LYS A 68 43.93 -3.03 0.32
N GLY A 69 44.21 -4.04 1.14
CA GLY A 69 45.22 -4.00 2.21
C GLY A 69 44.78 -3.36 3.53
N THR A 70 43.48 -3.12 3.74
CA THR A 70 42.92 -2.65 5.03
C THR A 70 41.87 -3.62 5.55
N ASP A 71 41.65 -3.67 6.87
CA ASP A 71 40.55 -4.41 7.49
C ASP A 71 39.18 -3.74 7.31
N VAL A 72 39.10 -2.73 6.43
CA VAL A 72 37.85 -1.99 6.15
C VAL A 72 37.07 -2.71 5.06
N GLN A 73 35.85 -3.12 5.39
CA GLN A 73 34.87 -3.64 4.44
C GLN A 73 34.16 -2.47 3.76
N MET A 74 34.25 -2.39 2.44
CA MET A 74 33.47 -1.47 1.62
C MET A 74 32.20 -2.13 1.13
N LEU A 75 31.11 -1.40 1.26
CA LEU A 75 29.81 -1.78 0.72
C LEU A 75 29.90 -1.68 -0.82
N LYS A 76 29.74 -2.82 -1.51
CA LYS A 76 29.59 -2.88 -2.95
C LYS A 76 28.09 -2.98 -3.23
N LEU A 77 27.45 -1.83 -3.47
CA LEU A 77 26.09 -1.80 -3.99
C LEU A 77 26.13 -2.32 -5.42
N ASN A 78 25.40 -3.41 -5.68
CA ASN A 78 25.13 -3.86 -7.05
C ASN A 78 24.27 -2.78 -7.74
N GLU A 79 24.60 -2.39 -8.97
CA GLU A 79 23.86 -1.32 -9.70
C GLU A 79 22.36 -1.64 -9.78
N GLU A 80 22.01 -2.91 -9.94
CA GLU A 80 20.63 -3.42 -9.94
C GLU A 80 19.87 -3.16 -8.63
N ASN A 81 20.56 -3.28 -7.48
CA ASN A 81 19.95 -3.00 -6.17
C ASN A 81 19.71 -1.49 -5.99
N PHE A 82 20.57 -0.66 -6.56
CA PHE A 82 20.44 0.80 -6.51
C PHE A 82 19.32 1.29 -7.42
N GLU A 83 19.20 0.74 -8.64
CA GLU A 83 18.09 1.02 -9.55
C GLU A 83 16.74 0.61 -8.92
N THR A 84 16.69 -0.57 -8.30
CA THR A 84 15.49 -1.03 -7.58
C THR A 84 15.14 -0.13 -6.38
N LEU A 85 16.15 0.42 -5.70
CA LEU A 85 15.95 1.39 -4.61
C LEU A 85 15.32 2.69 -5.10
N GLU A 86 15.83 3.27 -6.19
CA GLU A 86 15.27 4.50 -6.76
C GLU A 86 13.83 4.28 -7.27
N GLU A 87 13.56 3.12 -7.86
CA GLU A 87 12.21 2.75 -8.28
C GLU A 87 11.27 2.66 -7.07
N HIS A 88 11.64 1.91 -6.03
CA HIS A 88 10.84 1.77 -4.81
C HIS A 88 10.62 3.11 -4.11
N GLN A 89 11.61 4.01 -4.09
CA GLN A 89 11.48 5.34 -3.53
C GLN A 89 10.45 6.18 -4.30
N THR A 90 10.46 6.10 -5.64
CA THR A 90 9.46 6.76 -6.49
C THR A 90 8.06 6.23 -6.23
N GLN A 91 7.92 4.90 -6.08
CA GLN A 91 6.63 4.27 -5.76
C GLN A 91 6.10 4.70 -4.39
N VAL A 92 6.95 4.73 -3.35
CA VAL A 92 6.56 5.19 -1.99
C VAL A 92 6.12 6.65 -2.01
N ASN A 93 6.83 7.52 -2.72
CA ASN A 93 6.44 8.94 -2.85
C ASN A 93 5.10 9.12 -3.58
N ALA A 94 4.83 8.30 -4.60
CA ALA A 94 3.54 8.30 -5.28
C ALA A 94 2.41 7.81 -4.35
N MET A 95 2.66 6.78 -3.54
CA MET A 95 1.71 6.27 -2.54
C MET A 95 1.44 7.31 -1.44
N PHE A 96 2.47 8.03 -0.99
CA PHE A 96 2.35 9.12 -0.01
C PHE A 96 1.55 10.32 -0.53
N SER A 97 1.63 10.59 -1.83
CA SER A 97 0.85 11.68 -2.45
C SER A 97 -0.62 11.31 -2.72
N SER A 98 -0.99 10.05 -2.49
CA SER A 98 -2.34 9.54 -2.77
C SER A 98 -3.31 9.90 -1.65
N ARG A 99 -4.54 10.28 -2.03
CA ARG A 99 -5.64 10.54 -1.07
C ARG A 99 -6.03 9.32 -0.23
N TYR A 100 -5.64 8.12 -0.65
CA TYR A 100 -5.90 6.85 0.03
C TYR A 100 -4.84 6.48 1.08
N LEU A 101 -3.89 7.38 1.33
CA LEU A 101 -2.83 7.19 2.32
C LEU A 101 -3.36 7.02 3.75
N ALA A 102 -4.50 7.61 4.10
CA ALA A 102 -4.98 7.67 5.49
C ALA A 102 -5.01 6.31 6.21
N THR A 103 -5.29 5.23 5.49
CA THR A 103 -5.33 3.86 6.05
C THR A 103 -3.93 3.26 6.24
N PHE A 104 -2.94 3.73 5.48
CA PHE A 104 -1.56 3.21 5.45
C PHE A 104 -0.50 4.27 5.80
N GLU A 105 -0.91 5.40 6.37
CA GLU A 105 -0.07 6.59 6.57
C GLU A 105 1.15 6.27 7.43
N GLU A 106 0.96 5.53 8.53
CA GLU A 106 2.05 5.12 9.43
C GLU A 106 3.08 4.25 8.71
N ARG A 107 2.60 3.30 7.88
CA ARG A 107 3.44 2.36 7.13
C ARG A 107 4.22 3.06 6.02
N CYS A 108 3.55 3.92 5.24
CA CYS A 108 4.20 4.73 4.20
C CYS A 108 5.19 5.74 4.80
N THR A 109 4.86 6.37 5.93
CA THR A 109 5.76 7.32 6.61
C THR A 109 7.04 6.63 7.09
N LYS A 110 6.94 5.37 7.54
CA LYS A 110 8.11 4.57 7.91
C LYS A 110 9.03 4.35 6.71
N TRP A 111 8.47 4.01 5.55
CA TRP A 111 9.23 3.81 4.31
C TRP A 111 9.80 5.12 3.74
N GLN A 112 9.10 6.24 3.90
CA GLN A 112 9.59 7.56 3.47
C GLN A 112 10.77 8.06 4.30
N LYS A 113 10.81 7.73 5.59
CA LYS A 113 11.89 8.11 6.51
C LYS A 113 13.05 7.13 6.52
N ALA A 114 12.93 5.98 5.87
CA ALA A 114 14.01 5.02 5.74
C ALA A 114 15.12 5.67 4.88
N PRO A 115 16.34 5.83 5.43
CA PRO A 115 17.46 6.45 4.73
C PRO A 115 18.04 5.57 3.62
#